data_AF-W5SY19-F1
#
_entry.id   AF-W5SY19-F1
#
_cell.length_a   1.000
_cell.length_b   1.000
_cell.length_c   1.000
_cell.angle_alpha   90.00
_cell.angle_beta   90.00
_cell.angle_gamma   90.00
#
_symmetry.space_group_name_H-M   'P 1'
#
loop_
_entity.id
_entity.type
_entity.pdbx_description
1 polymer ?
#
loop_
_entity_poly.entity_id
_entity_poly.type
_entity_poly.pdbx_seq_one_letter_code
_entity_poly.pdbx_strand_id
1 'polypeptide(L)' 'MAKGGKFAANNDDKSEHAVNGAAASAVGKTLSTLIIAIRNTVDSGLKTISDALATVTQEDKSVEATTPAETVTSGQ' A
#
# COMPACT_ATOMS: atom_id res chain seq x y z
N MET A 1 -1.41 14.25 -17.68
CA MET A 1 -2.54 14.99 -18.27
C MET A 1 -2.41 16.44 -17.84
N ALA A 2 -2.46 17.39 -18.76
CA ALA A 2 -2.29 18.81 -18.44
C ALA A 2 -3.60 19.56 -18.66
N LYS A 3 -3.91 20.49 -17.77
CA LYS A 3 -5.07 21.39 -17.94
C LYS A 3 -4.88 22.20 -19.22
N GLY A 4 -5.87 22.15 -20.11
CA GLY A 4 -5.82 22.83 -21.42
C GLY A 4 -4.96 22.13 -22.48
N GLY A 5 -4.36 20.96 -22.19
CA GLY A 5 -3.63 20.18 -23.18
C GLY A 5 -4.55 19.68 -24.31
N LYS A 6 -4.10 19.82 -25.56
CA LYS A 6 -4.83 19.44 -26.76
C LYS A 6 -3.88 18.80 -27.76
N PHE A 7 -4.40 17.90 -28.58
CA PHE A 7 -3.66 17.33 -29.71
C PHE A 7 -4.02 18.10 -30.97
N ALA A 8 -3.03 18.36 -31.82
CA ALA A 8 -3.27 18.85 -33.17
C ALA A 8 -3.57 17.65 -34.07
N ALA A 9 -4.67 17.72 -34.82
CA ALA A 9 -5.11 16.67 -35.74
C ALA A 9 -5.94 17.30 -36.88
N ASN A 10 -6.11 16.55 -37.98
CA ASN A 10 -7.03 16.96 -39.02
C ASN A 10 -8.47 16.98 -38.49
N ASN A 11 -9.29 17.87 -39.05
CA ASN A 11 -10.69 18.00 -38.66
C ASN A 11 -11.55 16.95 -39.39
N ASP A 12 -11.28 15.67 -39.10
CA ASP A 12 -12.03 14.52 -39.58
C ASP A 12 -12.23 13.48 -38.47
N ASP A 13 -13.33 12.73 -38.55
CA ASP A 13 -13.74 11.77 -37.52
C ASP A 13 -12.67 10.70 -37.25
N LYS A 14 -11.95 10.28 -38.30
CA LYS A 14 -10.91 9.25 -38.19
C LYS A 14 -9.77 9.73 -37.29
N SER A 15 -9.31 10.96 -37.49
CA SER A 15 -8.23 11.56 -36.72
C SER A 15 -8.67 11.80 -35.28
N GLU A 16 -9.90 12.27 -35.07
CA GLU A 16 -10.48 12.47 -33.73
C GLU A 16 -10.54 11.16 -32.94
N HIS A 17 -11.10 10.10 -33.53
CA HIS A 17 -11.20 8.80 -32.85
C HIS A 17 -9.84 8.17 -32.54
N ALA A 18 -8.87 8.29 -33.46
CA ALA A 18 -7.52 7.77 -33.25
C ALA A 18 -6.81 8.47 -32.08
N VAL A 19 -6.88 9.81 -32.03
CA VAL A 19 -6.30 10.61 -30.94
C VAL A 19 -6.98 10.31 -29.62
N ASN A 20 -8.32 10.28 -29.59
CA ASN A 20 -9.08 10.02 -28.37
C ASN A 20 -8.79 8.62 -27.82
N GLY A 21 -8.74 7.59 -28.68
CA GLY A 21 -8.39 6.23 -28.29
C GLY A 21 -6.96 6.13 -27.74
N ALA A 22 -5.98 6.76 -28.40
CA ALA A 22 -4.60 6.76 -27.95
C ALA A 22 -4.44 7.48 -26.60
N ALA A 23 -5.04 8.66 -26.45
CA ALA A 23 -4.99 9.44 -25.21
C ALA A 23 -5.66 8.71 -24.04
N ALA A 24 -6.86 8.16 -24.25
CA ALA A 24 -7.56 7.38 -23.23
C ALA A 24 -6.78 6.14 -22.82
N SER A 25 -6.21 5.40 -23.78
CA SER A 25 -5.39 4.21 -23.49
C SER A 25 -4.14 4.54 -22.69
N ALA A 26 -3.41 5.60 -23.08
CA ALA A 26 -2.20 6.03 -22.39
C ALA A 26 -2.52 6.44 -20.94
N VAL A 27 -3.54 7.28 -20.74
CA VAL A 27 -3.99 7.71 -19.41
C VAL A 27 -4.42 6.53 -18.55
N GLY A 28 -5.25 5.63 -19.10
CA GLY A 28 -5.73 4.45 -18.39
C GLY A 28 -4.60 3.54 -17.95
N LYS A 29 -3.61 3.29 -18.81
CA LYS A 29 -2.43 2.48 -18.49
C LYS A 29 -1.58 3.11 -17.40
N THR A 30 -1.25 4.41 -17.53
CA THR A 30 -0.44 5.12 -16.53
C THR A 30 -1.12 5.11 -15.16
N LEU A 31 -2.42 5.40 -15.11
CA LEU A 31 -3.16 5.41 -13.84
C LEU A 31 -3.26 4.02 -13.23
N SER A 32 -3.52 2.99 -14.04
CA SER A 32 -3.56 1.59 -13.56
C SER A 32 -2.24 1.16 -12.94
N THR A 33 -1.11 1.43 -13.61
CA THR A 33 0.22 1.15 -13.06
C THR A 33 0.49 1.92 -11.76
N LEU A 34 0.14 3.21 -11.70
CA LEU A 34 0.31 4.02 -10.50
C LEU A 34 -0.50 3.46 -9.32
N ILE A 35 -1.75 3.06 -9.56
CA ILE A 35 -2.62 2.46 -8.54
C ILE A 35 -2.02 1.15 -8.01
N ILE A 36 -1.47 0.30 -8.88
CA ILE A 36 -0.81 -0.94 -8.47
C ILE A 36 0.43 -0.63 -7.62
N ALA A 37 1.27 0.31 -8.07
CA ALA A 37 2.48 0.69 -7.34
C ALA A 37 2.15 1.21 -5.94
N ILE A 38 1.17 2.11 -5.82
CA ILE A 38 0.71 2.64 -4.52
C ILE A 38 0.20 1.52 -3.62
N ARG A 39 -0.63 0.60 -4.15
CA ARG A 39 -1.13 -0.54 -3.36
C ARG A 39 0.02 -1.41 -2.87
N ASN A 40 0.96 -1.78 -3.73
CA ASN A 40 2.11 -2.58 -3.32
C ASN A 40 2.95 -1.90 -2.23
N THR A 41 3.15 -0.57 -2.32
CA THR A 41 3.83 0.21 -1.29
C THR A 41 3.08 0.20 0.04
N VAL A 42 1.76 0.42 0.01
CA VAL A 42 0.89 0.39 1.19
C VAL A 42 0.87 -1.00 1.81
N ASP A 43 0.66 -2.05 1.02
CA ASP A 43 0.62 -3.45 1.46
C ASP A 43 1.95 -3.84 2.13
N SER A 44 3.08 -3.47 1.54
CA SER A 44 4.41 -3.72 2.12
C SER A 44 4.58 -2.98 3.44
N GLY A 45 4.18 -1.71 3.51
CA GLY A 45 4.25 -0.92 4.75
C GLY A 45 3.37 -1.48 5.86
N LEU A 46 2.12 -1.88 5.55
CA LEU A 46 1.21 -2.51 6.50
C LEU A 46 1.73 -3.85 6.99
N LYS A 47 2.37 -4.64 6.12
CA LYS A 47 3.04 -5.88 6.52
C LYS A 47 4.15 -5.62 7.53
N THR A 48 5.01 -4.64 7.29
CA THR A 48 6.06 -4.25 8.25
C THR A 48 5.50 -3.84 9.60
N ILE A 49 4.40 -3.06 9.62
CA ILE A 49 3.71 -2.68 10.86
C ILE A 49 3.16 -3.91 11.59
N SER A 50 2.51 -4.83 10.86
CA SER A 50 1.97 -6.07 11.45
C SER A 50 3.07 -6.93 12.07
N ASP A 51 4.21 -7.08 11.39
CA ASP A 51 5.33 -7.87 11.87
C ASP A 51 5.93 -7.24 13.15
N ALA A 52 6.05 -5.90 13.22
CA ALA A 52 6.49 -5.18 14.43
C ALA A 52 5.49 -5.27 15.60
N LEU A 53 4.18 -5.24 15.34
CA LEU A 53 3.18 -5.41 16.39
C LEU A 53 3.18 -6.83 16.96
N ALA A 54 3.47 -7.83 16.13
CA ALA A 54 3.59 -9.21 16.57
C ALA A 54 4.77 -9.40 17.55
N THR A 55 5.88 -8.67 17.38
CA THR A 55 7.00 -8.75 18.33
C THR A 55 6.68 -8.08 19.66
N VAL A 56 6.05 -6.90 19.65
CA VAL A 56 5.63 -6.21 20.90
C VAL A 56 4.64 -7.05 21.71
N THR A 57 3.69 -7.71 21.03
CA THR A 57 2.73 -8.61 21.70
C THR A 57 3.42 -9.78 22.41
N GLN A 58 4.58 -10.23 21.93
CA GLN A 58 5.34 -11.30 22.58
C GLN A 58 6.14 -10.81 23.79
N GLU A 59 6.66 -9.59 23.77
CA GLU A 59 7.36 -9.01 24.92
C GLU A 59 6.41 -8.84 26.11
N ASP A 60 5.19 -8.33 25.90
CA ASP A 60 4.17 -8.18 26.96
C ASP A 60 3.83 -9.53 27.63
N LYS A 61 3.71 -10.61 26.84
CA LYS A 61 3.51 -11.97 27.37
C LYS A 61 4.75 -12.55 28.06
N SER A 62 5.95 -12.15 27.63
CA SER A 62 7.19 -12.61 28.24
C SER A 62 7.40 -12.02 29.63
N VAL A 63 6.96 -10.78 29.88
CA VAL A 63 7.05 -10.17 31.23
C VAL A 63 6.14 -10.90 32.22
N GLU A 64 4.99 -11.38 31.76
CA GLU A 64 4.06 -12.18 32.58
C GLU A 64 4.63 -13.57 32.91
N ALA A 65 5.46 -14.15 32.03
CA ALA A 65 6.10 -15.46 32.24
C ALA A 65 7.38 -15.43 33.09
N THR A 66 8.02 -14.26 33.27
CA THR A 66 9.30 -14.15 33.99
C THR A 66 9.18 -13.55 35.39
N THR A 67 7.99 -13.48 36.00
CA THR A 67 7.92 -13.26 37.45
C THR A 67 8.18 -14.61 38.13
N PRO A 68 9.35 -14.85 38.77
CA PRO A 68 9.50 -16.03 39.60
C PRO A 68 8.51 -15.87 40.75
N ALA A 69 7.63 -16.84 40.92
CA ALA A 69 6.89 -17.02 42.16
C ALA A 69 7.89 -17.40 43.27
N GLU A 70 8.70 -16.46 43.73
CA GLU A 70 9.42 -16.57 44.98
C GLU A 70 8.62 -15.85 46.06
N THR A 71 7.86 -16.64 46.84
CA THR A 71 7.95 -16.54 48.31
C THR A 71 7.79 -17.94 48.90
N VAL A 72 8.94 -18.48 49.29
CA VAL A 72 9.10 -19.49 50.34
C VAL A 72 8.61 -18.89 51.67
N THR A 73 7.76 -19.60 52.41
CA THR A 73 7.49 -19.59 53.88
C THR A 73 6.02 -20.01 54.10
N SER A 74 5.62 -21.01 54.88
CA SER A 74 6.03 -21.56 56.18
C SER A 74 5.67 -23.07 56.13
N GLY A 75 6.44 -24.03 56.65
CA GLY A 75 6.95 -24.08 58.01
C GLY A 75 5.85 -24.63 58.93
N GLN A 76 6.00 -25.91 59.29
CA GLN A 76 5.30 -26.68 60.35
C GLN A 76 3.95 -27.34 60.05
#